data_AF-A0A915NGX9-F1
#
_entry.id   AF-A0A915NGX9-F1
#
_cell.length_a   1.000
_cell.length_b   1.000
_cell.length_c   1.000
_cell.angle_alpha   90.00
_cell.angle_beta   90.00
_cell.angle_gamma   90.00
#
_symmetry.space_group_name_H-M   'P 1'
#
loop_
_entity.id
_entity.type
_entity.pdbx_description
1 polymer ?
#
loop_
_entity_poly.entity_id
_entity_poly.type
_entity_poly.pdbx_seq_one_letter_code
_entity_poly.pdbx_strand_id
1 'polypeptide(L)'
;LDISSPSALSKIPKRIHPLYKRLCAKLRAVMTVGDILNECRANGGFMKNKFVDTLLFLDEFQLREAPEKQSFFVRLNTNLELFPEDIARNKILPKLIHTYEYGDAGAHILLPMFKLGKLLDEDE
;
A
#
# COMPACT_ATOMS: atom_id res chain seq x y z
N LEU A 1 11.29 17.79 -12.95
CA LEU A 1 9.88 17.77 -13.39
C LEU A 1 9.34 19.16 -13.16
N ASP A 2 9.13 19.94 -14.22
CA ASP A 2 8.52 21.25 -14.08
C ASP A 2 7.02 21.06 -13.78
N ILE A 3 6.67 21.24 -12.51
CA ILE A 3 5.36 20.95 -11.92
C ILE A 3 4.30 21.94 -12.44
N SER A 4 4.71 23.01 -13.12
CA SER A 4 3.81 24.00 -13.69
C SER A 4 3.46 23.74 -15.16
N SER A 5 4.09 22.77 -15.81
CA SER A 5 3.86 22.48 -17.23
C SER A 5 2.59 21.65 -17.47
N PRO A 6 1.78 21.95 -18.51
CA PRO A 6 0.62 21.14 -18.91
C PRO A 6 0.95 19.66 -19.18
N SER A 7 2.20 19.36 -19.56
CA SER A 7 2.69 18.00 -19.79
C SER A 7 2.80 17.16 -18.51
N ALA A 8 2.71 17.77 -17.32
CA ALA A 8 2.70 17.04 -16.05
C ALA A 8 1.36 16.31 -15.83
N LEU A 9 0.24 16.88 -16.29
CA LEU A 9 -1.09 16.29 -16.12
C LEU A 9 -1.28 14.99 -16.92
N SER A 10 -0.53 14.78 -18.01
CA SER A 10 -0.60 13.54 -18.78
C SER A 10 0.02 12.34 -18.04
N LYS A 11 0.92 12.59 -17.08
CA LYS A 11 1.59 11.56 -16.26
C LYS A 11 0.88 11.31 -14.93
N ILE A 12 -0.14 12.10 -14.59
CA ILE A 12 -0.84 12.02 -13.31
C ILE A 12 -2.23 11.38 -13.52
N PRO A 13 -2.67 10.46 -12.63
CA PRO A 13 -4.02 9.91 -12.69
C PRO A 13 -5.11 10.99 -12.63
N LYS A 14 -6.14 10.87 -13.47
CA LYS A 14 -7.23 11.86 -13.58
C LYS A 14 -7.89 12.20 -12.24
N ARG A 15 -7.99 11.22 -11.33
CA ARG A 15 -8.55 11.41 -9.97
C ARG A 15 -7.75 12.38 -9.11
N ILE A 16 -6.46 12.57 -9.37
CA ILE A 16 -5.58 13.49 -8.64
C ILE A 16 -5.55 14.89 -9.28
N HIS A 17 -6.04 15.05 -10.52
CA HIS A 17 -5.98 16.33 -11.24
C HIS A 17 -6.61 17.51 -10.48
N PRO A 18 -7.79 17.39 -9.83
CA PRO A 18 -8.39 18.50 -9.09
C PRO A 18 -7.51 18.96 -7.91
N LEU A 19 -6.99 18.00 -7.15
CA LEU A 19 -6.09 18.24 -6.03
C LEU A 19 -4.78 18.87 -6.49
N TYR A 20 -4.19 18.34 -7.56
CA TYR A 20 -2.96 18.90 -8.16
C TYR A 20 -3.13 20.35 -8.59
N LYS A 21 -4.22 20.68 -9.30
CA LYS A 21 -4.52 22.05 -9.73
C LYS A 21 -4.64 23.01 -8.54
N ARG A 22 -5.26 22.57 -7.44
CA ARG A 22 -5.35 23.35 -6.19
C ARG A 22 -3.98 23.60 -5.57
N LEU A 23 -3.09 22.61 -5.57
CA LEU A 23 -1.72 22.75 -5.05
C LEU A 23 -0.86 23.70 -5.89
N CYS A 24 -1.06 23.73 -7.21
CA CYS A 24 -0.33 24.63 -8.11
C CYS A 24 -0.91 26.06 -8.19
N ALA A 25 -2.10 26.31 -7.62
CA ALA A 25 -2.73 27.62 -7.68
C ALA A 25 -1.90 28.66 -6.90
N LYS A 26 -1.72 29.85 -7.50
CA LYS A 26 -0.83 30.93 -7.01
C LYS A 26 -1.30 31.54 -5.68
N LEU A 27 -2.60 31.45 -5.39
CA LEU A 27 -3.16 31.63 -4.05
C LEU A 27 -2.87 30.35 -3.28
N ARG A 28 -1.79 30.34 -2.49
CA ARG A 28 -1.40 29.21 -1.65
C ARG A 28 -2.57 28.85 -0.74
N ALA A 29 -3.40 27.89 -1.17
CA ALA A 29 -4.25 27.18 -0.24
C ALA A 29 -3.30 26.54 0.76
N VAL A 30 -3.40 26.95 2.03
CA VAL A 30 -2.59 26.39 3.13
C VAL A 30 -3.17 25.01 3.44
N MET A 31 -3.05 24.08 2.49
CA MET A 31 -3.31 22.67 2.76
C MET A 31 -2.04 22.08 3.34
N THR A 32 -2.17 21.52 4.53
CA THR A 32 -1.10 20.73 5.10
C THR A 32 -0.96 19.40 4.36
N VAL A 33 0.18 18.74 4.52
CA VAL A 33 0.36 17.37 4.01
C VAL A 33 -0.70 16.42 4.57
N GLY A 34 -1.12 16.64 5.83
CA GLY A 34 -2.20 15.89 6.47
C GLY A 34 -3.54 16.03 5.74
N ASP A 35 -3.90 17.27 5.35
CA ASP A 35 -5.16 17.52 4.62
C ASP A 35 -5.17 16.82 3.25
N ILE A 36 -4.04 16.84 2.56
CA ILE A 36 -3.86 16.17 1.26
C ILE A 36 -4.03 14.66 1.39
N LEU A 37 -3.38 14.07 2.40
CA LEU A 37 -3.48 12.63 2.67
C LEU A 37 -4.91 12.24 3.05
N ASN A 38 -5.56 13.02 3.91
CA ASN A 38 -6.95 12.79 4.31
C ASN A 38 -7.90 12.82 3.11
N GLU A 39 -7.77 13.80 2.21
CA GLU A 39 -8.57 13.88 0.99
C GLU A 39 -8.29 12.69 0.05
N CYS A 40 -7.03 12.31 -0.12
CA CYS A 40 -6.65 11.16 -0.95
C CYS A 40 -7.17 9.82 -0.41
N ARG A 41 -7.36 9.72 0.91
CA ARG A 41 -7.78 8.52 1.64
C ARG A 41 -9.28 8.49 1.95
N ALA A 42 -9.99 9.60 1.72
CA ALA A 42 -11.43 9.69 1.85
C ALA A 42 -12.16 8.75 0.87
N ASN A 43 -13.46 8.53 1.09
CA ASN A 43 -14.28 7.70 0.21
C ASN A 43 -14.25 8.24 -1.23
N GLY A 44 -13.93 7.37 -2.19
CA GLY A 44 -13.74 7.76 -3.59
C GLY A 44 -12.38 8.39 -3.92
N GLY A 45 -11.55 8.63 -2.91
CA GLY A 45 -10.18 9.14 -3.04
C GLY A 45 -9.26 8.17 -3.78
N PHE A 46 -8.21 8.69 -4.40
CA PHE A 46 -7.29 7.89 -5.22
C PHE A 46 -6.50 6.85 -4.41
N MET A 47 -6.07 7.21 -3.20
CA MET A 47 -5.30 6.34 -2.30
C MET A 47 -6.18 5.44 -1.43
N LYS A 48 -7.50 5.49 -1.61
CA LYS A 48 -8.44 4.58 -0.95
C LYS A 48 -8.65 3.33 -1.80
N ASN A 49 -7.75 2.37 -1.68
CA ASN A 49 -7.81 1.11 -2.42
C ASN A 49 -7.14 -0.03 -1.62
N LYS A 50 -7.41 -1.29 -2.02
CA LYS A 50 -6.91 -2.48 -1.33
C LYS A 50 -5.38 -2.57 -1.28
N PHE A 51 -4.70 -2.09 -2.33
CA PHE A 51 -3.24 -2.10 -2.38
C PHE A 51 -2.64 -1.25 -1.26
N VAL A 52 -3.07 0.02 -1.16
CA VAL A 52 -2.59 0.94 -0.12
C VAL A 52 -3.05 0.50 1.27
N ASP A 53 -4.31 0.06 1.42
CA ASP A 53 -4.85 -0.40 2.71
C ASP A 53 -4.07 -1.61 3.26
N THR A 54 -3.67 -2.54 2.39
CA THR A 54 -2.89 -3.72 2.79
C THR A 54 -1.48 -3.33 3.21
N LEU A 55 -0.80 -2.44 2.47
CA LEU A 55 0.55 -2.00 2.82
C LEU A 55 0.59 -1.22 4.13
N LEU A 56 -0.38 -0.34 4.38
CA LEU A 56 -0.47 0.38 5.65
C LEU A 56 -0.70 -0.58 6.82
N PHE A 57 -1.58 -1.56 6.66
CA PHE A 57 -1.77 -2.59 7.68
C PHE A 57 -0.48 -3.37 7.95
N LEU A 58 0.27 -3.70 6.90
CA LEU A 58 1.53 -4.43 7.01
C LEU A 58 2.60 -3.62 7.77
N ASP A 59 2.67 -2.31 7.53
CA ASP A 59 3.59 -1.39 8.22
C ASP A 59 3.20 -1.25 9.72
N GLU A 60 1.91 -1.26 10.03
CA GLU A 60 1.37 -1.13 11.40
C GLU A 60 1.13 -2.47 12.11
N PHE A 61 1.45 -3.59 11.47
CA PHE A 61 1.01 -4.93 11.88
C PHE A 61 1.25 -5.24 13.36
N GLN A 62 2.42 -4.88 13.88
CA GLN A 62 2.82 -5.16 15.26
C GLN A 62 1.96 -4.45 16.31
N LEU A 63 1.32 -3.33 15.94
CA LEU A 63 0.43 -2.56 16.81
C LEU A 63 -1.03 -3.03 16.77
N ARG A 64 -1.34 -4.02 15.92
CA ARG A 64 -2.72 -4.51 15.70
C ARG A 64 -3.11 -5.61 16.67
N GLU A 65 -4.41 -5.76 16.88
CA GLU A 65 -4.94 -6.80 17.75
C GLU A 65 -4.97 -8.17 17.04
N ALA A 66 -4.89 -9.25 17.82
CA ALA A 66 -4.91 -10.62 17.31
C ALA A 66 -6.04 -10.93 16.30
N PRO A 67 -7.32 -10.56 16.52
CA PRO A 67 -8.38 -10.81 15.54
C PRO A 67 -8.19 -10.04 14.22
N GLU A 68 -7.63 -8.82 14.27
CA GLU A 68 -7.32 -8.04 13.07
C GLU A 68 -6.18 -8.68 12.27
N LYS A 69 -5.14 -9.16 12.95
CA LYS A 69 -3.98 -9.86 12.37
C LYS A 69 -4.41 -11.14 11.64
N GLN A 70 -5.24 -11.96 12.26
CA GLN A 70 -5.79 -13.17 11.62
C GLN A 70 -6.61 -12.83 10.37
N SER A 71 -7.52 -11.86 10.49
CA SER A 71 -8.35 -11.38 9.38
C SER A 71 -7.51 -10.76 8.24
N PHE A 72 -6.36 -10.17 8.58
CA PHE A 72 -5.43 -9.63 7.59
C PHE A 72 -4.84 -10.73 6.71
N PHE A 73 -4.32 -11.83 7.26
CA PHE A 73 -3.71 -12.88 6.42
C PHE A 73 -4.69 -13.56 5.47
N VAL A 74 -5.94 -13.72 5.90
CA VAL A 74 -7.02 -14.22 5.01
C VAL A 74 -7.25 -13.27 3.83
N ARG A 75 -7.31 -11.96 4.10
CA ARG A 75 -7.45 -10.93 3.05
C ARG A 75 -6.21 -10.77 2.19
N LEU A 76 -5.02 -10.90 2.79
CA LEU A 76 -3.76 -10.80 2.07
C LEU A 76 -3.69 -11.88 1.00
N ASN A 77 -4.02 -13.13 1.35
CA ASN A 77 -4.01 -14.25 0.43
C ASN A 77 -4.92 -14.06 -0.80
N THR A 78 -6.04 -13.34 -0.66
CA THR A 78 -6.94 -13.02 -1.79
C THR A 78 -6.51 -11.79 -2.58
N ASN A 79 -5.65 -10.95 -2.01
CA ASN A 79 -5.16 -9.72 -2.61
C ASN A 79 -3.73 -9.83 -3.16
N LEU A 80 -3.04 -10.96 -3.01
CA LEU A 80 -1.64 -11.12 -3.43
C LEU A 80 -1.42 -10.77 -4.91
N GLU A 81 -2.36 -11.12 -5.78
CA GLU A 81 -2.30 -10.83 -7.22
C GLU A 81 -2.42 -9.34 -7.56
N LEU A 82 -2.81 -8.49 -6.60
CA LEU A 82 -2.84 -7.04 -6.78
C LEU A 82 -1.44 -6.41 -6.73
N PHE A 83 -0.45 -7.13 -6.21
CA PHE A 83 0.88 -6.57 -5.97
C PHE A 83 1.79 -6.83 -7.17
N PRO A 84 2.48 -5.79 -7.67
CA PRO A 84 3.65 -5.98 -8.52
C PRO A 84 4.66 -6.92 -7.86
N GLU A 85 5.34 -7.74 -8.67
CA GLU A 85 6.25 -8.79 -8.20
C GLU A 85 7.38 -8.23 -7.31
N ASP A 86 7.88 -7.04 -7.62
CA ASP A 86 8.92 -6.37 -6.84
C ASP A 86 8.45 -6.02 -5.43
N ILE A 87 7.21 -5.56 -5.27
CA ILE A 87 6.62 -5.27 -3.95
C ILE A 87 6.33 -6.56 -3.19
N ALA A 88 5.80 -7.57 -3.90
CA ALA A 88 5.50 -8.87 -3.35
C ALA A 88 6.76 -9.56 -2.80
N ARG A 89 7.84 -9.59 -3.61
CA ARG A 89 9.14 -10.20 -3.30
C ARG A 89 9.92 -9.39 -2.26
N ASN A 90 10.09 -8.08 -2.44
CA ASN A 90 11.06 -7.31 -1.64
C ASN A 90 10.46 -6.61 -0.42
N LYS A 91 9.12 -6.52 -0.30
CA LYS A 91 8.47 -5.88 0.85
C LYS A 91 7.57 -6.85 1.61
N ILE A 92 6.64 -7.51 0.92
CA ILE A 92 5.62 -8.33 1.59
C ILE A 92 6.25 -9.61 2.15
N LEU A 93 6.94 -10.38 1.31
CA LEU A 93 7.51 -11.67 1.70
C LEU A 93 8.50 -11.55 2.89
N PRO A 94 9.50 -10.64 2.89
CA PRO A 94 10.40 -10.45 4.03
C PRO A 94 9.66 -10.13 5.33
N LYS A 95 8.61 -9.31 5.26
CA LYS A 95 7.80 -8.99 6.43
C LYS A 95 7.01 -10.20 6.94
N LEU A 96 6.51 -11.05 6.04
CA LEU A 96 5.81 -12.29 6.43
C LEU A 96 6.76 -13.26 7.13
N ILE A 97 7.96 -13.46 6.58
CA ILE A 97 9.01 -14.31 7.17
C ILE A 97 9.32 -13.82 8.57
N HIS A 98 9.66 -12.53 8.73
CA HIS A 98 9.92 -11.93 10.04
C HIS A 98 8.74 -12.12 11.00
N THR A 99 7.50 -11.91 10.54
CA THR A 99 6.33 -12.07 11.42
C THR A 99 6.11 -13.52 11.84
N TYR A 100 6.42 -14.48 10.97
CA TYR A 100 6.36 -15.90 11.26
C TYR A 100 7.44 -16.32 12.26
N GLU A 101 8.68 -15.88 12.06
CA GLU A 101 9.84 -16.18 12.92
C GLU A 101 9.60 -15.79 14.39
N TYR A 102 8.93 -14.66 14.62
CA TYR A 102 8.61 -14.18 15.98
C TYR A 102 7.22 -14.58 16.49
N GLY A 103 6.52 -15.49 15.80
CA GLY A 103 5.33 -16.18 16.30
C GLY A 103 4.03 -15.37 16.35
N ASP A 104 3.97 -14.20 15.69
CA ASP A 104 2.86 -13.24 15.83
C ASP A 104 1.73 -13.43 14.79
N ALA A 105 1.79 -14.49 13.98
CA ALA A 105 0.93 -14.66 12.80
C ALA A 105 0.01 -15.90 12.79
N GLY A 106 0.36 -16.97 13.50
CA GLY A 106 -0.33 -18.27 13.42
C GLY A 106 -0.29 -18.90 12.02
N ALA A 107 -1.04 -20.00 11.80
CA ALA A 107 -0.94 -20.79 10.57
C ALA A 107 -1.43 -20.09 9.28
N HIS A 108 -2.26 -19.05 9.40
CA HIS A 108 -2.86 -18.35 8.27
C HIS A 108 -1.84 -17.63 7.37
N ILE A 109 -0.63 -17.37 7.88
CA ILE A 109 0.46 -16.75 7.13
C ILE A 109 1.16 -17.70 6.15
N LEU A 110 1.08 -19.01 6.40
CA LEU A 110 1.83 -20.00 5.62
C LEU A 110 1.37 -20.01 4.15
N LEU A 111 0.07 -19.95 3.91
CA LEU A 111 -0.47 -19.94 2.54
C LEU A 111 -0.01 -18.74 1.70
N PRO A 112 -0.13 -17.47 2.17
CA PRO A 112 0.42 -16.34 1.42
C PRO A 112 1.94 -16.38 1.31
N MET A 113 2.66 -16.87 2.34
CA MET A 113 4.12 -17.01 2.29
C MET A 113 4.56 -18.00 1.21
N PHE A 114 3.93 -19.18 1.11
CA PHE A 114 4.26 -20.15 0.06
C PHE A 114 3.92 -19.67 -1.35
N LYS A 115 2.81 -18.93 -1.51
CA LYS A 115 2.49 -18.31 -2.82
C LYS A 115 3.56 -17.33 -3.24
N LEU A 116 4.03 -16.49 -2.31
CA LEU A 116 5.08 -15.52 -2.56
C LEU A 116 6.46 -16.16 -2.74
N GLY A 117 6.73 -17.27 -2.06
CA GLY A 117 7.99 -18.02 -2.23
C GLY A 117 8.20 -18.54 -3.66
N LYS A 118 7.13 -18.75 -4.44
CA LYS A 118 7.23 -19.09 -5.87
C LYS A 118 7.81 -17.97 -6.73
N LEU A 119 7.89 -16.76 -6.20
CA LEU A 119 8.51 -15.63 -6.88
C LEU A 119 10.03 -15.68 -6.73
N LEU A 120 10.59 -16.48 -5.82
CA LEU A 120 12.04 -16.57 -5.62
C LEU A 120 12.67 -17.45 -6.69
N ASP A 121 13.90 -17.11 -7.08
CA ASP A 121 14.71 -17.92 -7.97
C ASP A 121 15.34 -19.09 -7.19
N GLU A 122 15.81 -20.15 -7.87
CA GLU A 122 16.33 -21.37 -7.20
C GLU A 122 17.51 -21.10 -6.25
N ASP A 123 18.25 -20.01 -6.47
CA ASP A 123 19.43 -19.61 -5.70
C ASP A 123 19.10 -18.67 -4.51
N GLU A 124 17.83 -18.28 -4.34
CA GLU A 124 17.32 -17.45 -3.21
C GLU A 124 16.52 -18.27 -2.20
#